data_AF-A0A1I5N7S9-F1
#
_entry.id   AF-A0A1I5N7S9-F1
#
_cell.length_a   1.000
_cell.length_b   1.000
_cell.length_c   1.000
_cell.angle_alpha   90.00
_cell.angle_beta   90.00
_cell.angle_gamma   90.00
#
_symmetry.space_group_name_H-M   'P 1'
#
loop_
_entity.id
_entity.type
_entity.pdbx_description
1 polymer ?
#
loop_
_entity_poly.entity_id
_entity_poly.type
_entity_poly.pdbx_seq_one_letter_code
_entity_poly.pdbx_strand_id
1 'polypeptide(L)'
;MGYCPKCGANVHDDELFCVACGTKLPTDKHLRFQAKKMTKTIWLMPLISFIVISLGFIGIKWLHQQRGNEATEVFEQATTAFYDEDYEKSLALTEEAMLIYPAFQAAEDLNRLLTLYLHDHNIDDTLSYQEKLEQLHQLQITLDDYSGDAIDRFIMDIKQTQEQLQLEQIDSRLTDDLSIQDLQTLVWEIDAIHSTEALLLKQQLRERLSSSIGSFANSYLADNRFNDAMELVDNGLYYLPEDPRLLSLKETINLAQNQFVTALEERMQKAYQSYEEEVAFNQSQAVDVSDVSLTETSSQQLKVKGLVKSEATVPIYHIEVTFELLDESNDVIDTRTTFVYPDVLYPYDEGQLDYIYLDDEFNDEAVDVKITRISWLLNEEESS
;
A
#
# COMPACT_ATOMS: atom_id res chain seq x y z
N MET A 1 -119.65 11.68 -22.00
CA MET A 1 -118.42 11.08 -22.57
C MET A 1 -117.86 10.11 -21.54
N GLY A 2 -118.15 8.83 -21.75
CA GLY A 2 -117.61 7.75 -20.92
C GLY A 2 -116.34 7.17 -21.53
N TYR A 3 -115.71 6.23 -20.82
CA TYR A 3 -114.58 5.45 -21.31
C TYR A 3 -114.97 3.98 -21.39
N CYS A 4 -114.45 3.26 -22.38
CA CYS A 4 -114.59 1.82 -22.44
C CYS A 4 -113.84 1.17 -21.27
N PRO A 5 -114.49 0.39 -20.39
CA PRO A 5 -113.82 -0.21 -19.25
C PRO A 5 -112.76 -1.27 -19.63
N LYS A 6 -112.80 -1.78 -20.86
CA LYS A 6 -111.85 -2.79 -21.35
C LYS A 6 -110.56 -2.19 -21.92
N CYS A 7 -110.66 -1.13 -22.73
CA CYS A 7 -109.50 -0.55 -23.43
C CYS A 7 -109.20 0.91 -23.09
N GLY A 8 -110.07 1.60 -22.35
CA GLY A 8 -109.89 3.00 -21.97
C GLY A 8 -110.17 4.03 -23.08
N ALA A 9 -110.66 3.62 -24.26
CA ALA A 9 -111.02 4.55 -25.33
C ALA A 9 -112.26 5.40 -24.95
N ASN A 10 -112.29 6.66 -25.38
CA ASN A 10 -113.46 7.53 -25.23
C ASN A 10 -114.65 6.96 -26.03
N VAL A 11 -115.82 6.94 -25.42
CA VAL A 11 -117.08 6.46 -26.01
C VAL A 11 -118.19 7.48 -25.75
N HIS A 12 -119.07 7.66 -26.74
CA HIS A 12 -120.25 8.50 -26.60
C HIS A 12 -121.34 7.79 -25.77
N ASP A 13 -122.26 8.58 -25.21
CA ASP A 13 -123.22 8.10 -24.21
C ASP A 13 -124.32 7.22 -24.84
N ASP A 14 -124.50 7.29 -26.15
CA ASP A 14 -125.45 6.55 -26.97
C ASP A 14 -124.84 5.31 -27.66
N GLU A 15 -123.53 5.08 -27.53
CA GLU A 15 -122.87 3.91 -28.12
C GLU A 15 -123.19 2.63 -27.32
N LEU A 16 -123.57 1.56 -28.05
CA LEU A 16 -123.82 0.21 -27.53
C LEU A 16 -122.56 -0.67 -27.55
N PHE A 17 -121.60 -0.36 -28.42
CA PHE A 17 -120.33 -1.08 -28.57
C PHE A 17 -119.18 -0.07 -28.68
N CYS A 18 -118.03 -0.38 -28.10
CA CYS A 18 -116.85 0.46 -28.22
C CYS A 18 -116.29 0.37 -29.65
N VAL A 19 -116.19 1.50 -30.35
CA VAL A 19 -115.64 1.58 -31.71
C VAL A 19 -114.18 1.14 -31.81
N ALA A 20 -113.40 1.22 -30.72
CA ALA A 20 -111.97 0.86 -30.73
C ALA A 20 -111.71 -0.63 -30.47
N CYS A 21 -112.51 -1.30 -29.63
CA CYS A 21 -112.25 -2.70 -29.24
C CYS A 21 -113.42 -3.66 -29.47
N GLY A 22 -114.52 -3.19 -30.08
CA GLY A 22 -115.69 -3.99 -30.46
C GLY A 22 -116.50 -4.55 -29.29
N THR A 23 -116.14 -4.23 -28.04
CA THR A 23 -116.78 -4.83 -26.85
C THR A 23 -118.08 -4.10 -26.53
N LYS A 24 -119.14 -4.86 -26.23
CA LYS A 24 -120.45 -4.32 -25.82
C LYS A 24 -120.28 -3.47 -24.55
N LEU A 25 -120.76 -2.23 -24.60
CA LEU A 25 -120.67 -1.30 -23.48
C LEU A 25 -121.76 -1.62 -22.45
N PRO A 26 -121.45 -1.50 -21.14
CA PRO A 26 -122.46 -1.69 -20.10
C PRO A 26 -123.63 -0.71 -20.31
N THR A 27 -124.86 -1.19 -20.11
CA THR A 27 -126.08 -0.37 -20.15
C THR A 27 -126.14 0.61 -18.98
N ASP A 28 -125.51 0.27 -17.86
CA ASP A 28 -125.34 1.19 -16.74
C ASP A 28 -124.27 2.24 -17.05
N LYS A 29 -124.69 3.50 -17.16
CA LYS A 29 -123.82 4.64 -17.49
C LYS A 29 -122.75 4.88 -16.42
N HIS A 30 -122.99 4.52 -15.15
CA HIS A 30 -122.02 4.76 -14.08
C HIS A 30 -120.76 3.89 -14.22
N LEU A 31 -120.88 2.72 -14.82
CA LEU A 31 -119.76 1.83 -15.12
C LEU A 31 -118.87 2.34 -16.26
N ARG A 32 -119.33 3.36 -17.02
CA ARG A 32 -118.54 4.01 -18.08
C ARG A 32 -117.64 5.14 -17.55
N PHE A 33 -117.73 5.53 -16.28
CA PHE A 33 -116.98 6.66 -15.70
C PHE A 33 -115.86 6.25 -14.72
N GLN A 34 -115.68 4.96 -14.44
CA GLN A 34 -114.58 4.51 -13.59
C GLN A 34 -113.33 4.21 -14.42
N ALA A 35 -112.55 5.25 -14.71
CA ALA A 35 -111.16 5.07 -15.13
C ALA A 35 -110.40 4.34 -14.00
N LYS A 36 -109.86 3.16 -14.29
CA LYS A 36 -109.05 2.36 -13.35
C LYS A 36 -107.82 3.19 -12.94
N LYS A 37 -107.86 3.81 -11.75
CA LYS A 37 -106.71 4.53 -11.16
C LYS A 37 -105.55 3.53 -11.02
N MET A 38 -104.55 3.64 -11.89
CA MET A 38 -103.26 2.97 -11.71
C MET A 38 -102.70 3.35 -10.33
N THR A 39 -102.46 2.36 -9.48
CA THR A 39 -102.10 2.58 -8.07
C THR A 39 -100.65 3.03 -7.95
N LYS A 40 -100.37 4.03 -7.09
CA LYS A 40 -99.02 4.60 -6.83
C LYS A 40 -97.94 3.55 -6.45
N THR A 41 -98.35 2.33 -6.09
CA THR A 41 -97.49 1.21 -5.72
C THR A 41 -96.62 0.67 -6.86
N ILE A 42 -97.06 0.78 -8.12
CA ILE A 42 -96.29 0.26 -9.27
C ILE A 42 -95.09 1.17 -9.60
N TRP A 43 -95.15 2.46 -9.23
CA TRP A 43 -94.03 3.42 -9.41
C TRP A 43 -93.09 3.48 -8.20
N LEU A 44 -93.50 2.94 -7.04
CA LEU A 44 -92.70 2.94 -5.81
C LEU A 44 -91.63 1.83 -5.79
N MET A 45 -91.87 0.72 -6.50
CA MET A 45 -90.94 -0.42 -6.58
C MET A 45 -89.56 -0.07 -7.17
N PRO A 46 -89.42 0.64 -8.32
CA PRO A 46 -88.10 1.02 -8.84
C PRO A 46 -87.36 2.02 -7.93
N LEU A 47 -88.10 2.88 -7.21
CA LEU A 47 -87.52 3.84 -6.26
C LEU A 47 -86.93 3.13 -5.04
N ILE A 48 -87.65 2.15 -4.48
CA ILE A 48 -87.16 1.35 -3.35
C ILE A 48 -85.94 0.52 -3.77
N SER A 49 -85.95 -0.12 -4.95
CA SER A 49 -84.78 -0.88 -5.42
C SER A 49 -83.54 0.00 -5.60
N PHE A 50 -83.71 1.22 -6.11
CA PHE A 50 -82.61 2.18 -6.24
C PHE A 50 -82.04 2.60 -4.88
N ILE A 51 -82.89 2.82 -3.88
CA ILE A 51 -82.47 3.16 -2.50
C ILE A 51 -81.69 2.00 -1.87
N VAL A 52 -82.17 0.76 -1.99
CA VAL A 52 -81.48 -0.41 -1.41
C VAL A 52 -80.12 -0.63 -2.08
N ILE A 53 -80.04 -0.49 -3.41
CA ILE A 53 -78.78 -0.58 -4.16
C ILE A 53 -77.82 0.54 -3.73
N SER A 54 -78.29 1.78 -3.63
CA SER A 54 -77.49 2.92 -3.20
C SER A 54 -76.96 2.75 -1.78
N LEU A 55 -77.78 2.27 -0.84
CA LEU A 55 -77.35 1.98 0.53
C LEU A 55 -76.33 0.83 0.57
N GLY A 56 -76.49 -0.19 -0.29
CA GLY A 56 -75.50 -1.25 -0.47
C GLY A 56 -74.15 -0.72 -0.93
N PHE A 57 -74.12 0.15 -1.94
CA PHE A 57 -72.87 0.78 -2.41
C PHE A 57 -72.22 1.67 -1.34
N ILE A 58 -73.01 2.43 -0.58
CA ILE A 58 -72.50 3.25 0.52
C ILE A 58 -71.89 2.36 1.61
N GLY A 59 -72.56 1.26 1.99
CA GLY A 59 -72.05 0.30 2.97
C GLY A 59 -70.73 -0.33 2.53
N ILE A 60 -70.64 -0.74 1.25
CA ILE A 60 -69.40 -1.29 0.68
C ILE A 60 -68.28 -0.25 0.68
N LYS A 61 -68.57 1.00 0.27
CA LYS A 61 -67.58 2.09 0.26
C LYS A 61 -67.11 2.44 1.67
N TRP A 62 -68.01 2.45 2.65
CA TRP A 62 -67.67 2.71 4.05
C TRP A 62 -66.79 1.59 4.62
N LEU A 63 -67.13 0.33 4.36
CA LEU A 63 -66.34 -0.82 4.79
C LEU A 63 -64.95 -0.84 4.12
N HIS A 64 -64.89 -0.50 2.83
CA HIS A 64 -63.62 -0.34 2.11
C HIS A 64 -62.78 0.82 2.66
N GLN A 65 -63.40 1.94 3.04
CA GLN A 65 -62.70 3.07 3.64
C GLN A 65 -62.18 2.73 5.03
N GLN A 66 -62.98 2.03 5.85
CA GLN A 66 -62.59 1.63 7.19
C GLN A 66 -61.37 0.70 7.15
N ARG A 67 -61.39 -0.32 6.28
CA ARG A 67 -60.24 -1.21 6.07
C ARG A 67 -59.01 -0.46 5.57
N GLY A 68 -59.18 0.52 4.68
CA GLY A 68 -58.09 1.36 4.21
C GLY A 68 -57.45 2.17 5.33
N ASN A 69 -58.26 2.78 6.22
CA ASN A 69 -57.77 3.54 7.35
C ASN A 69 -57.04 2.64 8.37
N GLU A 70 -57.61 1.48 8.69
CA GLU A 70 -57.00 0.50 9.61
C GLU A 70 -55.67 -0.03 9.07
N ALA A 71 -55.61 -0.39 7.78
CA ALA A 71 -54.36 -0.78 7.12
C ALA A 71 -53.32 0.34 7.12
N THR A 72 -53.75 1.60 6.98
CA THR A 72 -52.84 2.76 7.02
C THR A 72 -52.22 2.93 8.41
N GLU A 73 -53.00 2.77 9.48
CA GLU A 73 -52.49 2.86 10.86
C GLU A 73 -51.46 1.76 11.16
N VAL A 74 -51.70 0.53 10.71
CA VAL A 74 -50.74 -0.57 10.84
C VAL A 74 -49.49 -0.30 9.99
N PHE A 75 -49.64 0.23 8.77
CA PHE A 75 -48.52 0.60 7.92
C PHE A 75 -47.69 1.75 8.48
N GLU A 76 -48.29 2.74 9.14
CA GLU A 76 -47.56 3.78 9.87
C GLU A 76 -46.68 3.17 10.97
N GLN A 77 -47.18 2.18 11.71
CA GLN A 77 -46.38 1.43 12.67
C GLN A 77 -45.25 0.64 11.98
N ALA A 78 -45.51 0.04 10.81
CA ALA A 78 -44.49 -0.65 10.03
C ALA A 78 -43.37 0.29 9.59
N THR A 79 -43.71 1.48 9.10
CA THR A 79 -42.71 2.50 8.72
C THR A 79 -41.93 3.00 9.93
N THR A 80 -42.58 3.16 11.08
CA THR A 80 -41.90 3.53 12.33
C THR A 80 -40.89 2.45 12.71
N ALA A 81 -41.29 1.17 12.70
CA ALA A 81 -40.39 0.05 12.94
C ALA A 81 -39.23 -0.01 11.93
N PHE A 82 -39.48 0.32 10.66
CA PHE A 82 -38.44 0.43 9.63
C PHE A 82 -37.41 1.52 9.97
N TYR A 83 -37.87 2.71 10.39
CA TYR A 83 -36.99 3.81 10.77
C TYR A 83 -36.25 3.57 12.10
N ASP A 84 -36.81 2.72 12.96
CA ASP A 84 -36.18 2.23 14.19
C ASP A 84 -35.26 1.01 13.95
N GLU A 85 -35.01 0.64 12.68
CA GLU A 85 -34.16 -0.49 12.25
C GLU A 85 -34.66 -1.88 12.70
N ASP A 86 -35.92 -1.98 13.16
CA ASP A 86 -36.60 -3.22 13.51
C ASP A 86 -37.28 -3.81 12.26
N TYR A 87 -36.46 -4.29 11.32
CA TYR A 87 -36.88 -4.76 10.01
C TYR A 87 -37.80 -5.99 10.07
N GLU A 88 -37.57 -6.91 11.01
CA GLU A 88 -38.44 -8.09 11.20
C GLU A 88 -39.85 -7.68 11.64
N LYS A 89 -39.95 -6.74 12.58
CA LYS A 89 -41.24 -6.20 13.02
C LYS A 89 -41.90 -5.39 11.92
N SER A 90 -41.13 -4.60 11.16
CA SER A 90 -41.63 -3.86 10.01
C SER A 90 -42.23 -4.81 8.96
N LEU A 91 -41.55 -5.93 8.68
CA LEU A 91 -42.04 -6.96 7.76
C LEU A 91 -43.38 -7.55 8.27
N ALA A 92 -43.45 -7.96 9.54
CA ALA A 92 -44.67 -8.51 10.11
C ALA A 92 -45.86 -7.53 10.04
N LEU A 93 -45.62 -6.24 10.33
CA LEU A 93 -46.65 -5.20 10.26
C LEU A 93 -47.07 -4.88 8.83
N THR A 94 -46.16 -4.93 7.85
CA THR A 94 -46.55 -4.79 6.43
C THR A 94 -47.41 -5.96 5.94
N GLU A 95 -47.11 -7.19 6.34
CA GLU A 95 -47.95 -8.36 6.06
C GLU A 95 -49.34 -8.21 6.69
N GLU A 96 -49.43 -7.73 7.92
CA GLU A 96 -50.70 -7.45 8.60
C GLU A 96 -51.52 -6.38 7.85
N ALA A 97 -50.89 -5.29 7.41
CA ALA A 97 -51.55 -4.27 6.61
C ALA A 97 -52.09 -4.82 5.28
N MET A 98 -51.36 -5.74 4.63
CA MET A 98 -51.81 -6.43 3.41
C MET A 98 -52.96 -7.42 3.69
N LEU A 99 -53.02 -8.05 4.86
CA LEU A 99 -54.15 -8.89 5.26
C LEU A 99 -55.44 -8.08 5.46
N ILE A 100 -55.32 -6.88 6.04
CA ILE A 100 -56.45 -5.96 6.26
C ILE A 100 -56.95 -5.37 4.93
N TYR A 101 -56.02 -4.95 4.06
CA TYR A 101 -56.30 -4.39 2.75
C TYR A 101 -55.38 -4.98 1.66
N PRO A 102 -55.80 -6.06 0.96
CA PRO A 102 -54.96 -6.77 -0.02
C PRO A 102 -54.50 -5.98 -1.25
N ALA A 103 -55.05 -4.79 -1.48
CA ALA A 103 -54.68 -3.92 -2.60
C ALA A 103 -53.82 -2.72 -2.13
N PHE A 104 -53.16 -2.83 -0.97
CA PHE A 104 -52.35 -1.75 -0.42
C PHE A 104 -50.94 -1.72 -1.02
N GLN A 105 -50.77 -0.99 -2.12
CA GLN A 105 -49.51 -0.94 -2.87
C GLN A 105 -48.29 -0.57 -2.02
N ALA A 106 -48.40 0.43 -1.13
CA ALA A 106 -47.27 0.87 -0.31
C ALA A 106 -46.78 -0.20 0.67
N ALA A 107 -47.70 -1.01 1.23
CA ALA A 107 -47.36 -2.13 2.08
C ALA A 107 -46.71 -3.26 1.28
N GLU A 108 -47.20 -3.54 0.07
CA GLU A 108 -46.59 -4.54 -0.83
C GLU A 108 -45.16 -4.14 -1.25
N ASP A 109 -44.95 -2.87 -1.61
CA ASP A 109 -43.64 -2.37 -2.03
C ASP A 109 -42.61 -2.46 -0.88
N LEU A 110 -42.99 -2.02 0.33
CA LEU A 110 -42.12 -2.11 1.51
C LEU A 110 -41.88 -3.56 1.93
N ASN A 111 -42.91 -4.42 1.88
CA ASN A 111 -42.78 -5.84 2.20
C ASN A 111 -41.79 -6.54 1.26
N ARG A 112 -41.89 -6.28 -0.05
CA ARG A 112 -40.97 -6.83 -1.06
C ARG A 112 -39.53 -6.39 -0.79
N LEU A 113 -39.33 -5.12 -0.47
CA LEU A 113 -38.03 -4.52 -0.18
C LEU A 113 -37.41 -5.10 1.10
N LEU A 114 -38.19 -5.20 2.19
CA LEU A 114 -37.76 -5.83 3.44
C LEU A 114 -37.46 -7.32 3.27
N THR A 115 -38.27 -8.04 2.51
CA THR A 115 -38.05 -9.46 2.22
C THR A 115 -36.73 -9.67 1.49
N LEU A 116 -36.46 -8.84 0.48
CA LEU A 116 -35.22 -8.88 -0.29
C LEU A 116 -34.01 -8.59 0.61
N TYR A 117 -34.08 -7.51 1.38
CA TYR A 117 -33.01 -7.14 2.31
C TYR A 117 -32.81 -8.21 3.37
N LEU A 118 -33.84 -8.67 4.10
CA LEU A 118 -33.67 -9.66 5.17
C LEU A 118 -33.19 -11.03 4.68
N HIS A 119 -33.54 -11.43 3.46
CA HIS A 119 -33.06 -12.68 2.88
C HIS A 119 -31.58 -12.63 2.52
N ASP A 120 -31.16 -11.55 1.86
CA ASP A 120 -29.82 -11.44 1.27
C ASP A 120 -28.81 -10.73 2.17
N HIS A 121 -29.28 -9.95 3.15
CA HIS A 121 -28.45 -9.27 4.15
C HIS A 121 -28.00 -10.20 5.30
N ASN A 122 -28.71 -11.30 5.55
CA ASN A 122 -28.27 -12.28 6.54
C ASN A 122 -27.08 -13.07 5.98
N ILE A 123 -25.90 -12.49 6.14
CA ILE A 123 -24.64 -13.06 5.67
C ILE A 123 -24.40 -14.36 6.45
N ASP A 124 -24.42 -15.49 5.75
CA ASP A 124 -24.15 -16.79 6.36
C ASP A 124 -22.70 -16.81 6.89
N ASP A 125 -22.56 -16.95 8.21
CA ASP A 125 -21.28 -16.96 8.91
C ASP A 125 -20.33 -18.07 8.43
N THR A 126 -20.87 -19.12 7.79
CA THR A 126 -20.09 -20.24 7.25
C THR A 126 -19.45 -19.93 5.88
N LEU A 127 -19.85 -18.85 5.21
CA LEU A 127 -19.30 -18.44 3.92
C LEU A 127 -17.87 -17.92 4.06
N SER A 128 -17.07 -18.11 3.01
CA SER A 128 -15.77 -17.47 2.92
C SER A 128 -15.93 -15.95 2.77
N TYR A 129 -14.92 -15.19 3.19
CA TYR A 129 -14.91 -13.73 3.07
C TYR A 129 -15.27 -13.21 1.66
N GLN A 130 -14.73 -13.85 0.61
CA GLN A 130 -14.99 -13.43 -0.77
C GLN A 130 -16.46 -13.64 -1.16
N GLU A 131 -17.06 -14.73 -0.67
CA GLU A 131 -18.48 -15.01 -0.90
C GLU A 131 -19.38 -14.02 -0.14
N LYS A 132 -18.99 -13.63 1.09
CA LYS A 132 -19.70 -12.61 1.87
C LYS A 132 -19.74 -11.25 1.15
N LEU A 133 -18.60 -10.80 0.62
CA LEU A 133 -18.54 -9.55 -0.15
C LEU A 133 -19.32 -9.63 -1.46
N GLU A 134 -19.26 -10.76 -2.17
CA GLU A 134 -20.00 -10.95 -3.41
C GLU A 134 -21.52 -10.88 -3.15
N GLN A 135 -22.00 -11.51 -2.07
CA GLN A 135 -23.41 -11.44 -1.68
C GLN A 135 -23.87 -10.00 -1.43
N LEU A 136 -23.08 -9.22 -0.66
CA LEU A 136 -23.38 -7.81 -0.41
C LEU A 136 -23.37 -6.97 -1.68
N HIS A 137 -22.43 -7.25 -2.59
CA HIS A 137 -22.36 -6.56 -3.88
C HIS A 137 -23.57 -6.89 -4.79
N GLN A 138 -24.01 -8.15 -4.83
CA GLN A 138 -25.22 -8.54 -5.56
C GLN A 138 -26.49 -7.90 -4.96
N LEU A 139 -26.57 -7.82 -3.63
CA LEU A 139 -27.65 -7.12 -2.95
C LEU A 139 -27.65 -5.63 -3.31
N GLN A 140 -26.47 -4.99 -3.32
CA GLN A 140 -26.33 -3.60 -3.75
C GLN A 140 -26.81 -3.38 -5.19
N ILE A 141 -26.36 -4.22 -6.14
CA ILE A 141 -26.81 -4.16 -7.54
C ILE A 141 -28.33 -4.31 -7.64
N THR A 142 -28.89 -5.22 -6.85
CA THR A 142 -30.34 -5.45 -6.87
C THR A 142 -31.11 -4.25 -6.32
N LEU A 143 -30.55 -3.53 -5.34
CA LEU A 143 -31.14 -2.32 -4.77
C LEU A 143 -30.96 -1.08 -5.65
N ASP A 144 -29.96 -1.04 -6.55
CA ASP A 144 -29.72 0.08 -7.48
C ASP A 144 -30.90 0.35 -8.44
N ASP A 145 -31.74 -0.65 -8.71
CA ASP A 145 -32.95 -0.51 -9.53
C ASP A 145 -34.09 0.25 -8.81
N TYR A 146 -33.92 0.52 -7.51
CA TYR A 146 -34.91 1.18 -6.66
C TYR A 146 -34.41 2.56 -6.23
N SER A 147 -35.33 3.43 -5.80
CA SER A 147 -34.98 4.78 -5.35
C SER A 147 -35.81 5.20 -4.15
N GLY A 148 -35.23 6.04 -3.29
CA GLY A 148 -35.88 6.64 -2.12
C GLY A 148 -35.09 6.47 -0.83
N ASP A 149 -35.46 7.22 0.20
CA ASP A 149 -34.74 7.31 1.48
C ASP A 149 -34.52 5.93 2.15
N ALA A 150 -35.45 4.99 1.95
CA ALA A 150 -35.33 3.62 2.46
C ALA A 150 -34.20 2.84 1.79
N ILE A 151 -34.05 2.98 0.47
CA ILE A 151 -32.98 2.36 -0.31
C ILE A 151 -31.64 2.96 0.06
N ASP A 152 -31.56 4.29 0.16
CA ASP A 152 -30.31 4.99 0.52
C ASP A 152 -29.76 4.49 1.87
N ARG A 153 -30.65 4.20 2.83
CA ARG A 153 -30.28 3.60 4.13
C ARG A 153 -29.74 2.19 3.98
N PHE A 154 -30.41 1.33 3.21
CA PHE A 154 -29.91 -0.02 2.96
C PHE A 154 -28.57 -0.02 2.25
N ILE A 155 -28.37 0.84 1.26
CA ILE A 155 -27.09 0.99 0.57
C ILE A 155 -25.99 1.45 1.54
N MET A 156 -26.31 2.37 2.46
CA MET A 156 -25.37 2.83 3.48
C MET A 156 -25.02 1.71 4.47
N ASP A 157 -26.00 0.92 4.91
CA ASP A 157 -25.80 -0.20 5.82
C ASP A 157 -25.00 -1.36 5.17
N ILE A 158 -25.28 -1.67 3.90
CA ILE A 158 -24.48 -2.62 3.11
C ILE A 158 -23.02 -2.16 3.02
N LYS A 159 -22.79 -0.87 2.75
CA LYS A 159 -21.43 -0.31 2.71
C LYS A 159 -20.74 -0.40 4.06
N GLN A 160 -21.45 -0.09 5.14
CA GLN A 160 -20.89 -0.21 6.50
C GLN A 160 -20.52 -1.66 6.82
N THR A 161 -21.37 -2.63 6.45
CA THR A 161 -21.10 -4.05 6.62
C THR A 161 -19.92 -4.51 5.76
N GLN A 162 -19.79 -4.03 4.52
CA GLN A 162 -18.63 -4.28 3.67
C GLN A 162 -17.33 -3.75 4.31
N GLU A 163 -17.35 -2.51 4.81
CA GLU A 163 -16.21 -1.91 5.53
C GLU A 163 -15.83 -2.73 6.77
N GLN A 164 -16.82 -3.16 7.56
CA GLN A 164 -16.58 -4.00 8.74
C GLN A 164 -15.94 -5.32 8.37
N LEU A 165 -16.46 -6.03 7.36
CA LEU A 165 -15.88 -7.28 6.89
C LEU A 165 -14.43 -7.08 6.42
N GLN A 166 -14.15 -6.01 5.70
CA GLN A 166 -12.79 -5.67 5.27
C GLN A 166 -11.87 -5.47 6.46
N LEU A 167 -12.32 -4.75 7.50
CA LEU A 167 -11.54 -4.54 8.72
C LEU A 167 -11.29 -5.84 9.47
N GLU A 168 -12.30 -6.70 9.60
CA GLU A 168 -12.15 -8.04 10.21
C GLU A 168 -11.16 -8.90 9.43
N GLN A 169 -11.19 -8.84 8.10
CA GLN A 169 -10.21 -9.55 7.28
C GLN A 169 -8.79 -9.00 7.50
N ILE A 170 -8.61 -7.68 7.49
CA ILE A 170 -7.30 -7.07 7.71
C ILE A 170 -6.77 -7.43 9.11
N ASP A 171 -7.61 -7.37 10.14
CA ASP A 171 -7.25 -7.73 11.51
C ASP A 171 -6.87 -9.22 11.62
N SER A 172 -7.62 -10.10 10.96
CA SER A 172 -7.28 -11.54 10.91
C SER A 172 -5.92 -11.80 10.26
N ARG A 173 -5.53 -11.06 9.21
CA ARG A 173 -4.22 -11.20 8.57
C ARG A 173 -3.07 -10.67 9.43
N LEU A 174 -3.34 -9.72 10.33
CA LEU A 174 -2.32 -9.16 11.23
C LEU A 174 -1.83 -10.14 12.29
N THR A 175 -2.51 -11.28 12.51
CA THR A 175 -2.01 -12.30 13.44
C THR A 175 -0.85 -13.10 12.88
N ASP A 176 -0.62 -13.05 11.57
CA ASP A 176 0.43 -13.79 10.88
C ASP A 176 1.73 -12.98 10.74
N ASP A 177 2.85 -13.67 10.48
CA ASP A 177 4.13 -13.05 10.15
C ASP A 177 4.09 -12.54 8.71
N LEU A 178 3.73 -11.26 8.56
CA LEU A 178 3.55 -10.60 7.27
C LEU A 178 4.86 -10.05 6.72
N SER A 179 5.05 -10.16 5.40
CA SER A 179 6.19 -9.51 4.74
C SER A 179 5.99 -7.99 4.64
N ILE A 180 7.05 -7.24 4.35
CA ILE A 180 6.96 -5.79 4.07
C ILE A 180 5.98 -5.51 2.94
N GLN A 181 5.97 -6.35 1.89
CA GLN A 181 5.08 -6.17 0.74
C GLN A 181 3.61 -6.40 1.10
N ASP A 182 3.34 -7.38 1.97
CA ASP A 182 1.98 -7.61 2.48
C ASP A 182 1.52 -6.43 3.33
N LEU A 183 2.38 -5.93 4.22
CA LEU A 183 2.09 -4.75 5.05
C LEU A 183 1.84 -3.50 4.22
N GLN A 184 2.61 -3.27 3.14
CA GLN A 184 2.39 -2.15 2.21
C GLN A 184 1.01 -2.24 1.55
N THR A 185 0.63 -3.45 1.12
CA THR A 185 -0.68 -3.70 0.50
C THR A 185 -1.81 -3.42 1.48
N LEU A 186 -1.70 -3.92 2.72
CA LEU A 186 -2.71 -3.71 3.76
C LEU A 186 -2.80 -2.24 4.20
N VAL A 187 -1.68 -1.51 4.26
CA VAL A 187 -1.69 -0.06 4.55
C VAL A 187 -2.43 0.71 3.46
N TRP A 188 -2.23 0.34 2.19
CA TRP A 188 -2.96 0.97 1.08
C TRP A 188 -4.46 0.64 1.10
N GLU A 189 -4.81 -0.62 1.38
CA GLU A 189 -6.20 -1.08 1.47
C GLU A 189 -6.96 -0.37 2.61
N ILE A 190 -6.37 -0.29 3.80
CA ILE A 190 -7.02 0.35 4.95
C ILE A 190 -7.09 1.88 4.83
N ASP A 191 -6.21 2.49 4.04
CA ASP A 191 -6.24 3.95 3.83
C ASP A 191 -7.51 4.42 3.08
N ALA A 192 -8.19 3.50 2.38
CA ALA A 192 -9.47 3.76 1.72
C ALA A 192 -10.68 3.69 2.68
N ILE A 193 -10.52 3.13 3.89
CA ILE A 193 -11.61 2.93 4.85
C ILE A 193 -11.61 4.11 5.86
N HIS A 194 -12.76 4.78 6.00
CA HIS A 194 -12.88 6.02 6.80
C HIS A 194 -13.59 5.84 8.15
N SER A 195 -13.71 4.62 8.64
CA SER A 195 -14.37 4.32 9.92
C SER A 195 -13.46 4.62 11.14
N THR A 196 -14.08 4.81 12.31
CA THR A 196 -13.34 5.05 13.57
C THR A 196 -12.49 3.83 13.96
N GLU A 197 -12.99 2.62 13.71
CA GLU A 197 -12.29 1.36 13.97
C GLU A 197 -11.06 1.21 13.06
N ALA A 198 -11.18 1.63 11.80
CA ALA A 198 -10.07 1.65 10.85
C ALA A 198 -8.89 2.50 11.33
N LEU A 199 -9.12 3.58 12.10
CA LEU A 199 -8.05 4.47 12.56
C LEU A 199 -7.02 3.74 13.45
N LEU A 200 -7.49 2.91 14.37
CA LEU A 200 -6.62 2.15 15.28
C LEU A 200 -5.80 1.12 14.51
N LEU A 201 -6.47 0.36 13.64
CA LEU A 201 -5.86 -0.69 12.84
C LEU A 201 -4.85 -0.10 11.83
N LYS A 202 -5.16 1.06 11.27
CA LYS A 202 -4.28 1.84 10.38
C LYS A 202 -3.02 2.29 11.11
N GLN A 203 -3.15 2.80 12.35
CA GLN A 203 -1.98 3.14 13.14
C GLN A 203 -1.09 1.92 13.40
N GLN A 204 -1.68 0.78 13.81
CA GLN A 204 -0.95 -0.46 14.07
C GLN A 204 -0.21 -0.97 12.82
N LEU A 205 -0.86 -0.96 11.65
CA LEU A 205 -0.25 -1.36 10.38
C LEU A 205 0.92 -0.46 10.00
N ARG A 206 0.74 0.86 10.09
CA ARG A 206 1.81 1.84 9.81
C ARG A 206 2.99 1.68 10.76
N GLU A 207 2.72 1.43 12.05
CA GLU A 207 3.75 1.19 13.04
C GLU A 207 4.55 -0.08 12.77
N ARG A 208 3.87 -1.18 12.42
CA ARG A 208 4.52 -2.45 12.06
C ARG A 208 5.34 -2.33 10.77
N LEU A 209 4.79 -1.67 9.74
CA LEU A 209 5.50 -1.44 8.48
C LEU A 209 6.78 -0.63 8.71
N SER A 210 6.68 0.51 9.39
CA SER A 210 7.84 1.35 9.70
C SER A 210 8.88 0.61 10.56
N SER A 211 8.45 -0.18 11.54
CA SER A 211 9.34 -1.02 12.35
C SER A 211 10.07 -2.07 11.53
N SER A 212 9.35 -2.78 10.66
CA SER A 212 9.91 -3.82 9.79
C SER A 212 10.95 -3.21 8.83
N ILE A 213 10.58 -2.15 8.12
CA ILE A 213 11.49 -1.41 7.24
C ILE A 213 12.73 -0.94 8.00
N GLY A 214 12.55 -0.35 9.19
CA GLY A 214 13.65 0.09 10.04
C GLY A 214 14.60 -1.03 10.42
N SER A 215 14.08 -2.23 10.74
CA SER A 215 14.90 -3.39 11.09
C SER A 215 15.75 -3.86 9.90
N PHE A 216 15.15 -4.05 8.73
CA PHE A 216 15.86 -4.49 7.53
C PHE A 216 16.87 -3.45 7.02
N ALA A 217 16.50 -2.17 7.03
CA ALA A 217 17.41 -1.10 6.63
C ALA A 217 18.62 -0.99 7.57
N ASN A 218 18.43 -1.19 8.88
CA ASN A 218 19.55 -1.25 9.83
C ASN A 218 20.45 -2.47 9.59
N SER A 219 19.90 -3.62 9.17
CA SER A 219 20.71 -4.77 8.76
C SER A 219 21.58 -4.44 7.55
N TYR A 220 21.01 -3.80 6.52
CA TYR A 220 21.77 -3.37 5.35
C TYR A 220 22.84 -2.34 5.71
N LEU A 221 22.57 -1.43 6.64
CA LEU A 221 23.56 -0.50 7.16
C LEU A 221 24.73 -1.21 7.84
N ALA A 222 24.46 -2.22 8.67
CA ALA A 222 25.51 -2.99 9.33
C ALA A 222 26.43 -3.71 8.33
N ASP A 223 25.88 -4.11 7.18
CA ASP A 223 26.61 -4.77 6.09
C ASP A 223 27.24 -3.79 5.08
N ASN A 224 27.24 -2.48 5.35
CA ASN A 224 27.67 -1.41 4.43
C ASN A 224 26.93 -1.39 3.08
N ARG A 225 25.72 -1.95 3.03
CA ARG A 225 24.84 -1.98 1.86
C ARG A 225 23.95 -0.72 1.82
N PHE A 226 24.58 0.45 1.70
CA PHE A 226 23.90 1.75 1.82
C PHE A 226 22.81 1.96 0.77
N ASN A 227 23.03 1.51 -0.48
CA ASN A 227 22.06 1.67 -1.56
C ASN A 227 20.79 0.85 -1.29
N ASP A 228 20.94 -0.40 -0.84
CA ASP A 228 19.81 -1.26 -0.50
C ASP A 228 19.02 -0.71 0.70
N ALA A 229 19.73 -0.19 1.72
CA ALA A 229 19.10 0.48 2.86
C ALA A 229 18.30 1.72 2.41
N MET A 230 18.88 2.53 1.52
CA MET A 230 18.23 3.74 1.00
C MET A 230 16.98 3.41 0.18
N GLU A 231 17.10 2.47 -0.77
CA GLU A 231 15.99 2.05 -1.61
C GLU A 231 14.83 1.50 -0.77
N LEU A 232 15.13 0.69 0.23
CA LEU A 232 14.12 0.14 1.12
C LEU A 232 13.39 1.23 1.91
N VAL A 233 14.12 2.22 2.44
CA VAL A 233 13.52 3.34 3.19
C VAL A 233 12.72 4.27 2.27
N ASP A 234 13.22 4.57 1.07
CA ASP A 234 12.53 5.40 0.08
C ASP A 234 11.22 4.75 -0.39
N ASN A 235 11.23 3.45 -0.65
CA ASN A 235 10.02 2.68 -0.93
C ASN A 235 9.06 2.69 0.27
N GLY A 236 9.57 2.64 1.50
CA GLY A 236 8.77 2.81 2.71
C GLY A 236 8.08 4.16 2.82
N LEU A 237 8.82 5.23 2.55
CA LEU A 237 8.32 6.61 2.59
C LEU A 237 7.28 6.91 1.52
N TYR A 238 7.20 6.12 0.44
CA TYR A 238 6.07 6.21 -0.50
C TYR A 238 4.73 5.91 0.17
N TYR A 239 4.68 4.89 1.03
CA TYR A 239 3.47 4.50 1.78
C TYR A 239 3.32 5.30 3.08
N LEU A 240 4.44 5.70 3.69
CA LEU A 240 4.51 6.39 4.97
C LEU A 240 5.27 7.73 4.87
N PRO A 241 4.74 8.72 4.11
CA PRO A 241 5.51 9.92 3.73
C PRO A 241 5.91 10.80 4.91
N GLU A 242 5.14 10.76 6.00
CA GLU A 242 5.36 11.57 7.20
C GLU A 242 5.88 10.74 8.39
N ASP A 243 6.30 9.48 8.20
CA ASP A 243 6.82 8.69 9.32
C ASP A 243 8.18 9.24 9.78
N PRO A 244 8.27 9.77 11.01
CA PRO A 244 9.47 10.46 11.48
C PRO A 244 10.66 9.52 11.67
N ARG A 245 10.42 8.22 11.91
CA ARG A 245 11.49 7.23 12.08
C ARG A 245 12.15 6.93 10.75
N LEU A 246 11.37 6.74 9.70
CA LEU A 246 11.90 6.50 8.34
C LEU A 246 12.63 7.73 7.80
N LEU A 247 12.12 8.95 8.02
CA LEU A 247 12.80 10.18 7.62
C LEU A 247 14.17 10.33 8.33
N SER A 248 14.21 10.11 9.64
CA SER A 248 15.46 10.14 10.41
C SER A 248 16.44 9.03 9.98
N LEU A 249 15.92 7.84 9.69
CA LEU A 249 16.74 6.73 9.21
C LEU A 249 17.35 7.03 7.84
N LYS A 250 16.59 7.66 6.92
CA LYS A 250 17.09 8.13 5.62
C LYS A 250 18.27 9.09 5.77
N GLU A 251 18.18 10.05 6.70
CA GLU A 251 19.28 10.97 6.99
C GLU A 251 20.49 10.23 7.57
N THR A 252 20.25 9.27 8.47
CA THR A 252 21.28 8.44 9.08
C THR A 252 22.03 7.61 8.04
N ILE A 253 21.32 7.00 7.09
CA ILE A 253 21.94 6.23 5.99
C ILE A 253 22.82 7.11 5.13
N ASN A 254 22.34 8.29 4.73
CA ASN A 254 23.11 9.25 3.94
C ASN A 254 24.38 9.71 4.67
N LEU A 255 24.26 10.03 5.97
CA LEU A 255 25.40 10.44 6.78
C LEU A 255 26.43 9.31 6.89
N ALA A 256 25.99 8.08 7.19
CA ALA A 256 26.86 6.92 7.31
C ALA A 256 27.59 6.61 5.99
N GLN A 257 26.89 6.69 4.85
CA GLN A 257 27.48 6.49 3.53
C GLN A 257 28.57 7.54 3.25
N ASN A 258 28.28 8.83 3.49
CA ASN A 258 29.24 9.90 3.27
C ASN A 258 30.49 9.76 4.17
N GLN A 259 30.28 9.41 5.45
CA GLN A 259 31.37 9.17 6.39
C GLN A 259 32.23 7.97 5.95
N PHE A 260 31.61 6.89 5.48
CA PHE A 260 32.32 5.73 4.97
C PHE A 260 33.19 6.05 3.75
N VAL A 261 32.62 6.76 2.76
CA VAL A 261 33.35 7.16 1.53
C VAL A 261 34.51 8.10 1.89
N THR A 262 34.27 9.10 2.73
CA THR A 262 35.32 10.04 3.18
C THR A 262 36.45 9.31 3.89
N ALA A 263 36.13 8.39 4.82
CA ALA A 263 37.13 7.62 5.53
C ALA A 263 37.92 6.66 4.61
N LEU A 264 37.29 6.16 3.54
CA LEU A 264 37.96 5.34 2.54
C LEU A 264 38.96 6.17 1.72
N GLU A 265 38.55 7.37 1.27
CA GLU A 265 39.42 8.30 0.55
C GLU A 265 40.63 8.71 1.39
N GLU A 266 40.42 9.04 2.67
CA GLU A 266 41.53 9.37 3.59
C GLU A 266 42.52 8.22 3.76
N ARG A 267 42.02 6.98 3.89
CA ARG A 267 42.88 5.78 4.00
C ARG A 267 43.67 5.56 2.72
N MET A 268 43.06 5.75 1.56
CA MET A 268 43.74 5.64 0.28
C MET A 268 44.82 6.70 0.15
N GLN A 269 44.53 7.97 0.45
CA GLN A 269 45.49 9.06 0.38
C GLN A 269 46.70 8.80 1.30
N LYS A 270 46.46 8.33 2.52
CA LYS A 270 47.53 7.97 3.45
C LYS A 270 48.38 6.81 2.94
N ALA A 271 47.76 5.80 2.32
CA ALA A 271 48.47 4.68 1.73
C ALA A 271 49.35 5.13 0.54
N TYR A 272 48.83 6.03 -0.31
CA TYR A 272 49.60 6.60 -1.42
C TYR A 272 50.79 7.43 -0.92
N GLN A 273 50.60 8.30 0.07
CA GLN A 273 51.69 9.10 0.64
C GLN A 273 52.78 8.21 1.25
N SER A 274 52.39 7.20 2.03
CA SER A 274 53.35 6.25 2.60
C SER A 274 54.12 5.50 1.53
N TYR A 275 53.47 5.11 0.43
CA TYR A 275 54.11 4.45 -0.70
C TYR A 275 55.10 5.38 -1.41
N GLU A 276 54.74 6.65 -1.65
CA GLU A 276 55.63 7.64 -2.28
C GLU A 276 56.85 7.94 -1.41
N GLU A 277 56.67 8.09 -0.09
CA GLU A 277 57.75 8.26 0.88
C GLU A 277 58.70 7.06 0.88
N GLU A 278 58.15 5.84 0.83
CA GLU A 278 58.92 4.60 0.77
C GLU A 278 59.72 4.48 -0.53
N VAL A 279 59.12 4.80 -1.68
CA VAL A 279 59.81 4.82 -2.98
C VAL A 279 60.93 5.87 -2.99
N ALA A 280 60.66 7.08 -2.52
CA ALA A 280 61.66 8.15 -2.47
C ALA A 280 62.83 7.79 -1.54
N PHE A 281 62.53 7.17 -0.39
CA PHE A 281 63.54 6.66 0.53
C PHE A 281 64.41 5.58 -0.14
N ASN A 282 63.78 4.58 -0.76
CA ASN A 282 64.48 3.51 -1.46
C ASN A 282 65.33 4.01 -2.65
N GLN A 283 64.96 5.12 -3.28
CA GLN A 283 65.72 5.70 -4.40
C GLN A 283 66.90 6.58 -3.96
N SER A 284 66.91 7.10 -2.74
CA SER A 284 67.85 8.17 -2.36
C SER A 284 68.61 7.95 -1.06
N GLN A 285 68.11 7.14 -0.13
CA GLN A 285 68.65 6.99 1.23
C GLN A 285 68.73 5.53 1.70
N ALA A 286 68.59 4.58 0.78
CA ALA A 286 68.45 3.15 1.07
C ALA A 286 69.76 2.44 1.45
N VAL A 287 70.91 3.10 1.35
CA VAL A 287 72.23 2.48 1.56
C VAL A 287 73.05 3.32 2.53
N ASP A 288 73.48 2.69 3.63
CA ASP A 288 74.42 3.26 4.60
C ASP A 288 75.78 2.56 4.50
N VAL A 289 76.87 3.31 4.59
CA VAL A 289 78.24 2.76 4.51
C VAL A 289 79.00 3.16 5.77
N SER A 290 79.38 2.16 6.56
CA SER A 290 80.09 2.34 7.83
C SER A 290 81.41 1.57 7.85
N ASP A 291 82.23 1.86 8.86
CA ASP A 291 83.46 1.11 9.16
C ASP A 291 84.47 1.04 7.99
N VAL A 292 84.52 2.10 7.18
CA VAL A 292 85.50 2.20 6.11
C VAL A 292 86.89 2.38 6.70
N SER A 293 87.81 1.49 6.35
CA SER A 293 89.17 1.48 6.87
C SER A 293 90.18 1.11 5.79
N LEU A 294 91.33 1.76 5.90
CA LEU A 294 92.51 1.47 5.10
C LEU A 294 93.41 0.51 5.89
N THR A 295 93.72 -0.64 5.31
CA THR A 295 94.54 -1.69 5.94
C THR A 295 95.58 -2.21 4.96
N GLU A 296 96.71 -2.71 5.46
CA GLU A 296 97.67 -3.44 4.63
C GLU A 296 97.40 -4.95 4.68
N THR A 297 97.53 -5.61 3.53
CA THR A 297 97.48 -7.08 3.46
C THR A 297 98.80 -7.71 3.92
N SER A 298 98.81 -9.03 4.14
CA SER A 298 100.04 -9.78 4.45
C SER A 298 101.09 -9.73 3.32
N SER A 299 100.72 -9.28 2.13
CA SER A 299 101.60 -9.06 0.97
C SER A 299 102.04 -7.60 0.83
N GLN A 300 101.85 -6.74 1.85
CA GLN A 300 102.16 -5.30 1.83
C GLN A 300 101.36 -4.50 0.79
N GLN A 301 100.17 -4.96 0.40
CA GLN A 301 99.31 -4.23 -0.52
C GLN A 301 98.26 -3.42 0.24
N LEU A 302 97.99 -2.20 -0.22
CA LEU A 302 96.93 -1.36 0.32
C LEU A 302 95.56 -1.96 0.05
N LYS A 303 94.72 -2.00 1.08
CA LYS A 303 93.39 -2.60 1.04
C LYS A 303 92.36 -1.72 1.72
N VAL A 304 91.31 -1.38 0.99
CA VAL A 304 90.13 -0.69 1.49
C VAL A 304 89.08 -1.72 1.86
N LYS A 305 88.55 -1.61 3.08
CA LYS A 305 87.42 -2.41 3.57
C LYS A 305 86.33 -1.50 4.10
N GLY A 306 85.08 -1.92 4.02
CA GLY A 306 83.95 -1.25 4.65
C GLY A 306 82.73 -2.15 4.72
N LEU A 307 81.79 -1.80 5.60
CA LEU A 307 80.50 -2.46 5.75
C LEU A 307 79.44 -1.60 5.05
N VAL A 308 78.57 -2.24 4.28
CA VAL A 308 77.45 -1.58 3.61
C VAL A 308 76.16 -2.19 4.12
N LYS A 309 75.23 -1.37 4.59
CA LYS A 309 73.95 -1.81 5.13
C LYS A 309 72.81 -1.29 4.26
N SER A 310 71.90 -2.18 3.88
CA SER A 310 70.64 -1.81 3.25
C SER A 310 69.69 -1.30 4.32
N GLU A 311 69.20 -0.07 4.22
CA GLU A 311 68.06 0.42 5.00
C GLU A 311 66.76 0.34 4.18
N ALA A 312 66.85 -0.09 2.91
CA ALA A 312 65.73 -0.19 1.99
C ALA A 312 64.63 -1.13 2.49
N THR A 313 63.38 -0.88 2.10
CA THR A 313 62.25 -1.79 2.33
C THR A 313 62.04 -2.80 1.20
N VAL A 314 62.79 -2.64 0.10
CA VAL A 314 62.84 -3.55 -1.06
C VAL A 314 64.29 -4.01 -1.31
N PRO A 315 64.52 -5.13 -2.03
CA PRO A 315 65.86 -5.53 -2.40
C PRO A 315 66.56 -4.48 -3.25
N ILE A 316 67.84 -4.26 -2.99
CA ILE A 316 68.72 -3.38 -3.77
C ILE A 316 69.78 -4.22 -4.47
N TYR A 317 70.08 -3.86 -5.71
CA TYR A 317 70.93 -4.59 -6.64
C TYR A 317 72.11 -3.73 -7.06
N HIS A 318 73.23 -4.37 -7.40
CA HIS A 318 74.37 -3.73 -8.06
C HIS A 318 74.85 -2.45 -7.35
N ILE A 319 75.16 -2.58 -6.06
CA ILE A 319 75.60 -1.46 -5.24
C ILE A 319 77.04 -1.09 -5.61
N GLU A 320 77.21 0.08 -6.22
CA GLU A 320 78.47 0.67 -6.64
C GLU A 320 78.91 1.74 -5.64
N VAL A 321 80.12 1.62 -5.11
CA VAL A 321 80.72 2.56 -4.16
C VAL A 321 81.97 3.19 -4.78
N THR A 322 81.95 4.51 -4.92
CA THR A 322 83.10 5.32 -5.33
C THR A 322 83.77 5.92 -4.09
N PHE A 323 85.08 5.74 -3.97
CA PHE A 323 85.89 6.22 -2.87
C PHE A 323 87.16 6.93 -3.37
N GLU A 324 87.64 7.87 -2.57
CA GLU A 324 88.86 8.64 -2.77
C GLU A 324 89.90 8.25 -1.73
N LEU A 325 91.14 8.05 -2.16
CA LEU A 325 92.29 7.93 -1.27
C LEU A 325 92.83 9.32 -0.97
N LEU A 326 93.23 9.54 0.29
CA LEU A 326 93.71 10.82 0.79
C LEU A 326 95.11 10.67 1.38
N ASP A 327 95.95 11.68 1.17
CA ASP A 327 97.28 11.79 1.80
C ASP A 327 97.24 12.49 3.18
N GLU A 328 98.41 12.68 3.81
CA GLU A 328 98.53 13.40 5.09
C GLU A 328 98.03 14.86 5.03
N SER A 329 98.04 15.48 3.85
CA SER A 329 97.54 16.85 3.62
C SER A 329 96.04 16.87 3.32
N ASN A 330 95.40 15.70 3.29
CA ASN A 330 94.00 15.50 2.93
C ASN A 330 93.70 15.87 1.46
N ASP A 331 94.72 15.77 0.60
CA ASP A 331 94.60 15.90 -0.85
C ASP A 331 94.24 14.54 -1.48
N VAL A 332 93.43 14.57 -2.54
CA VAL A 332 92.99 13.35 -3.24
C VAL A 332 94.11 12.83 -4.14
N ILE A 333 94.57 11.61 -3.86
CA ILE A 333 95.65 10.96 -4.61
C ILE A 333 95.13 9.93 -5.63
N ASP A 334 94.00 9.27 -5.38
CA ASP A 334 93.33 8.40 -6.35
C ASP A 334 91.80 8.35 -6.11
N THR A 335 91.04 7.99 -7.14
CA THR A 335 89.60 7.76 -7.07
C THR A 335 89.26 6.43 -7.72
N ARG A 336 88.63 5.53 -6.96
CA ARG A 336 88.25 4.20 -7.44
C ARG A 336 86.80 3.90 -7.16
N THR A 337 86.30 2.94 -7.93
CA THR A 337 84.94 2.44 -7.84
C THR A 337 84.99 0.93 -7.68
N THR A 338 84.22 0.42 -6.72
CA THR A 338 84.11 -1.02 -6.43
C THR A 338 82.65 -1.40 -6.19
N PHE A 339 82.36 -2.69 -6.24
CA PHE A 339 81.03 -3.24 -5.97
C PHE A 339 80.96 -3.89 -4.59
N VAL A 340 79.80 -3.82 -3.96
CA VAL A 340 79.51 -4.49 -2.70
C VAL A 340 79.24 -5.97 -2.95
N TYR A 341 79.70 -6.82 -2.02
CA TYR A 341 79.40 -8.25 -2.01
C TYR A 341 78.59 -8.62 -0.75
N PRO A 342 77.47 -9.36 -0.85
CA PRO A 342 76.86 -9.88 -2.08
C PRO A 342 76.27 -8.78 -2.98
N ASP A 343 76.09 -9.09 -4.27
CA ASP A 343 75.62 -8.16 -5.31
C ASP A 343 74.14 -7.74 -5.15
N VAL A 344 73.41 -8.43 -4.26
CA VAL A 344 72.03 -8.11 -3.87
C VAL A 344 71.96 -8.06 -2.35
N LEU A 345 71.41 -6.99 -1.80
CA LEU A 345 71.05 -6.89 -0.38
C LEU A 345 69.53 -6.84 -0.25
N TYR A 346 68.95 -7.78 0.50
CA TYR A 346 67.54 -7.71 0.88
C TYR A 346 67.33 -6.59 1.92
N PRO A 347 66.07 -6.23 2.23
CA PRO A 347 65.80 -5.23 3.26
C PRO A 347 66.53 -5.52 4.57
N TYR A 348 67.31 -4.55 5.04
CA TYR A 348 68.08 -4.64 6.29
C TYR A 348 69.28 -5.61 6.30
N ASP A 349 69.66 -6.13 5.13
CA ASP A 349 70.87 -6.95 4.98
C ASP A 349 72.15 -6.11 4.98
N GLU A 350 73.27 -6.78 5.28
CA GLU A 350 74.61 -6.21 5.26
C GLU A 350 75.46 -6.88 4.16
N GLY A 351 76.26 -6.06 3.48
CA GLY A 351 77.29 -6.45 2.52
C GLY A 351 78.63 -5.84 2.87
N GLN A 352 79.67 -6.21 2.12
CA GLN A 352 81.04 -5.77 2.35
C GLN A 352 81.61 -5.18 1.07
N LEU A 353 82.34 -4.08 1.20
CA LEU A 353 83.19 -3.55 0.15
C LEU A 353 84.64 -3.94 0.45
N ASP A 354 85.34 -4.43 -0.57
CA ASP A 354 86.71 -4.90 -0.48
C ASP A 354 87.43 -4.55 -1.78
N TYR A 355 88.48 -3.74 -1.69
CA TYR A 355 89.31 -3.36 -2.84
C TYR A 355 90.79 -3.43 -2.46
N ILE A 356 91.60 -4.08 -3.30
CA ILE A 356 93.04 -4.25 -3.09
C ILE A 356 93.78 -3.56 -4.23
N TYR A 357 94.70 -2.65 -3.90
CA TYR A 357 95.64 -2.06 -4.84
C TYR A 357 96.74 -3.08 -5.15
N LEU A 358 96.91 -3.42 -6.42
CA LEU A 358 97.89 -4.42 -6.84
C LEU A 358 99.31 -3.84 -6.96
N ASP A 359 99.40 -2.52 -7.17
CA ASP A 359 100.64 -1.78 -7.32
C ASP A 359 100.95 -1.01 -6.04
N ASP A 360 102.23 -0.96 -5.66
CA ASP A 360 102.70 -0.34 -4.41
C ASP A 360 102.80 1.20 -4.48
N GLU A 361 102.29 1.81 -5.56
CA GLU A 361 102.45 3.24 -5.88
C GLU A 361 101.93 4.17 -4.77
N PHE A 362 100.93 3.74 -4.00
CA PHE A 362 100.24 4.57 -3.00
C PHE A 362 100.46 4.11 -1.55
N ASN A 363 101.24 3.06 -1.31
CA ASN A 363 101.38 2.47 0.03
C ASN A 363 102.00 3.43 1.06
N ASP A 364 102.93 4.28 0.61
CA ASP A 364 103.64 5.24 1.49
C ASP A 364 102.96 6.62 1.56
N GLU A 365 101.95 6.88 0.71
CA GLU A 365 101.29 8.19 0.57
C GLU A 365 99.85 8.20 1.10
N ALA A 366 99.13 7.07 1.04
CA ALA A 366 97.73 6.98 1.44
C ALA A 366 97.58 6.84 2.96
N VAL A 367 96.84 7.75 3.60
CA VAL A 367 96.61 7.76 5.04
C VAL A 367 95.14 7.57 5.40
N ASP A 368 94.23 7.96 4.52
CA ASP A 368 92.79 7.86 4.76
C ASP A 368 91.98 7.53 3.49
N VAL A 369 90.73 7.12 3.68
CA VAL A 369 89.80 6.80 2.60
C VAL A 369 88.44 7.44 2.86
N LYS A 370 87.88 8.06 1.82
CA LYS A 370 86.60 8.77 1.90
C LYS A 370 85.64 8.29 0.82
N ILE A 371 84.41 7.94 1.20
CA ILE A 371 83.36 7.62 0.25
C ILE A 371 82.78 8.90 -0.35
N THR A 372 82.64 8.94 -1.67
CA THR A 372 82.16 10.14 -2.39
C THR A 372 80.85 9.93 -3.13
N ARG A 373 80.59 8.72 -3.63
CA ARG A 373 79.33 8.41 -4.34
C ARG A 373 78.94 6.96 -4.11
N ILE A 374 77.65 6.74 -3.88
CA ILE A 374 77.05 5.42 -3.80
C ILE A 374 75.88 5.41 -4.80
N SER A 375 75.75 4.35 -5.59
CA SER A 375 74.62 4.13 -6.48
C SER A 375 74.19 2.67 -6.45
N TRP A 376 72.90 2.42 -6.63
CA TRP A 376 72.29 1.09 -6.62
C TRP A 376 71.10 1.06 -7.57
N LEU A 377 70.64 -0.14 -7.90
CA LEU A 377 69.44 -0.38 -8.70
C LEU A 377 68.34 -0.98 -7.82
N LEU A 378 67.09 -0.64 -8.12
CA LEU A 378 65.91 -1.19 -7.43
C LEU A 378 65.28 -2.37 -8.18
N ASN A 379 65.75 -2.65 -9.40
CA ASN A 379 65.29 -3.73 -10.26
C ASN A 379 66.49 -4.47 -10.85
N GLU A 380 66.36 -5.79 -11.02
CA GLU A 380 67.40 -6.68 -11.56
C GLU A 380 67.74 -6.38 -13.05
N GLU A 381 66.82 -5.76 -13.80
CA GLU A 381 66.90 -5.60 -15.26
C GLU A 381 67.49 -4.24 -15.73
N GLU A 382 67.83 -3.31 -14.84
CA GLU A 382 68.29 -1.95 -15.23
C GLU A 382 69.79 -1.84 -15.58
N SER A 383 70.52 -2.96 -15.63
CA SER A 383 71.94 -3.00 -16.01
C SER A 383 72.14 -3.12 -17.54
N SER A 384 71.88 -2.04 -18.28
CA SER A 384 72.19 -1.97 -19.72
C SER A 384 72.96 -0.72 -20.12
#